data_AF-A0A529LGF1-F1
#
_entry.id   AF-A0A529LGF1-F1
#
_cell.length_a   1.000
_cell.length_b   1.000
_cell.length_c   1.000
_cell.angle_alpha   90.00
_cell.angle_beta   90.00
_cell.angle_gamma   90.00
#
_symmetry.space_group_name_H-M   'P 1'
#
loop_
_entity.id
_entity.type
_entity.pdbx_description
1 polymer ?
#
loop_
_entity_poly.entity_id
_entity_poly.type
_entity_poly.pdbx_seq_one_letter_code
_entity_poly.pdbx_strand_id
1 'polypeptide(L)'
;RVSKMTSDMLAFNDIYHQAAESHGGEFVDVWDGFVDENGAFVTSGPDINGQPVRLRADDGINVSRAGKRKLAFYTEKPLLKILGLTAPGSVITPSAPAGAPVEAPAPAAAPIVIDRTAPMLLSDPALDGGSELLGAAPPAKANPDLPGEKLVVEGKAPIASPGRADDFSWPPKAATDTTTAINR
;
A
#
# COMPACT_ATOMS: atom_id res chain seq x y z
N ARG A 1 26.66 4.42 35.48
CA ARG A 1 26.49 3.34 34.46
C ARG A 1 25.71 3.86 33.25
N VAL A 2 24.56 4.53 33.44
CA VAL A 2 23.74 5.15 32.36
C VAL A 2 24.49 6.20 31.53
N SER A 3 25.28 7.07 32.17
CA SER A 3 26.12 8.07 31.47
C SER A 3 27.13 7.44 30.51
N LYS A 4 27.71 6.27 30.86
CA LYS A 4 28.63 5.56 29.96
C LYS A 4 27.89 4.99 28.74
N MET A 5 26.71 4.40 28.94
CA MET A 5 25.89 3.93 27.82
C MET A 5 25.40 5.07 26.92
N THR A 6 25.09 6.24 27.48
CA THR A 6 24.69 7.42 26.70
C THR A 6 25.82 7.83 25.76
N SER A 7 27.05 7.93 26.29
CA SER A 7 28.24 8.22 25.48
C SER A 7 28.51 7.16 24.42
N ASP A 8 28.40 5.88 24.77
CA ASP A 8 28.66 4.77 23.82
C ASP A 8 27.63 4.78 22.68
N MET A 9 26.34 5.03 22.98
CA MET A 9 25.28 5.09 21.96
C MET A 9 25.41 6.31 21.05
N LEU A 10 25.77 7.47 21.58
CA LEU A 10 26.03 8.66 20.76
C LEU A 10 27.21 8.42 19.81
N ALA A 11 28.30 7.82 20.31
CA ALA A 11 29.43 7.45 19.46
C ALA A 11 29.03 6.49 18.33
N PHE A 12 28.15 5.51 18.59
CA PHE A 12 27.62 4.66 17.54
C PHE A 12 26.73 5.43 16.56
N ASN A 13 25.88 6.33 17.04
CA ASN A 13 25.04 7.17 16.18
C ASN A 13 25.90 7.97 15.18
N ASP A 14 26.98 8.60 15.66
CA ASP A 14 27.90 9.37 14.84
C ASP A 14 28.60 8.49 13.78
N ILE A 15 29.06 7.29 14.17
CA ILE A 15 29.68 6.33 13.24
C ILE A 15 28.69 5.91 12.15
N TYR A 16 27.45 5.60 12.51
CA TYR A 16 26.44 5.17 11.54
C TYR A 16 26.00 6.32 10.63
N HIS A 17 25.87 7.53 11.17
CA HIS A 17 25.57 8.73 10.40
C HIS A 17 26.65 8.98 9.35
N GLN A 18 27.92 9.01 9.75
CA GLN A 18 29.04 9.23 8.85
C GLN A 18 29.14 8.11 7.79
N ALA A 19 28.92 6.86 8.18
CA ALA A 19 28.90 5.74 7.25
C ALA A 19 27.78 5.88 6.21
N ALA A 20 26.55 6.22 6.63
CA ALA A 20 25.43 6.41 5.72
C ALA A 20 25.69 7.55 4.71
N GLU A 21 26.15 8.70 5.19
CA GLU A 21 26.47 9.85 4.33
C GLU A 21 27.58 9.55 3.33
N SER A 22 28.64 8.85 3.75
CA SER A 22 29.77 8.50 2.88
C SER A 22 29.38 7.63 1.67
N HIS A 23 28.27 6.89 1.80
CA HIS A 23 27.70 6.05 0.75
C HIS A 23 26.48 6.69 0.06
N GLY A 24 26.17 7.97 0.33
CA GLY A 24 25.03 8.67 -0.24
C GLY A 24 23.67 8.17 0.26
N GLY A 25 23.64 7.47 1.40
CA GLY A 25 22.42 7.03 2.07
C GLY A 25 21.80 8.13 2.93
N GLU A 26 20.49 8.07 3.13
CA GLU A 26 19.78 8.92 4.09
C GLU A 26 19.85 8.30 5.49
N PHE A 27 20.33 9.05 6.48
CA PHE A 27 20.32 8.64 7.87
C PHE A 27 19.12 9.24 8.60
N VAL A 28 18.31 8.39 9.24
CA VAL A 28 17.18 8.84 10.07
C VAL A 28 17.60 8.78 11.53
N ASP A 29 17.85 9.96 12.11
CA ASP A 29 18.15 10.06 13.53
C ASP A 29 16.87 9.87 14.36
N VAL A 30 16.89 8.85 15.22
CA VAL A 30 15.79 8.49 16.12
C VAL A 30 16.15 8.70 17.59
N TRP A 31 17.36 9.17 17.89
CA TRP A 31 17.91 9.26 19.24
C TRP A 31 16.98 10.01 20.20
N ASP A 32 16.48 11.16 19.78
CA ASP A 32 15.57 12.03 20.55
C ASP A 32 14.31 11.30 21.02
N GLY A 33 13.81 10.34 20.23
CA GLY A 33 12.64 9.55 20.59
C GLY A 33 12.89 8.50 21.67
N PHE A 34 14.14 8.21 22.03
CA PHE A 34 14.49 7.12 22.94
C PHE A 34 15.34 7.57 24.13
N VAL A 35 15.41 8.87 24.38
CA VAL A 35 16.06 9.46 25.56
C VAL A 35 15.05 10.03 26.54
N ASP A 36 15.50 10.36 27.74
CA ASP A 36 14.70 11.16 28.68
C ASP A 36 14.74 12.66 28.36
N GLU A 37 14.08 13.45 29.20
CA GLU A 37 14.04 14.92 29.12
C GLU A 37 15.44 15.58 29.16
N ASN A 38 16.45 14.89 29.69
CA ASN A 38 17.82 15.38 29.76
C ASN A 38 18.68 14.89 28.59
N GLY A 39 18.09 14.20 27.61
CA GLY A 39 18.80 13.60 26.48
C GLY A 39 19.64 12.36 26.88
N ALA A 40 19.39 11.78 28.06
CA ALA A 40 20.13 10.64 28.56
C ALA A 40 19.48 9.30 28.15
N PHE A 41 20.30 8.26 28.08
CA PHE A 41 19.86 6.91 27.75
C PHE A 41 18.84 6.38 28.78
N VAL A 42 17.70 5.88 28.30
CA VAL A 42 16.67 5.24 29.14
C VAL A 42 16.23 3.88 28.63
N THR A 43 15.87 2.97 29.53
CA THR A 43 15.35 1.64 29.16
C THR A 43 13.84 1.64 28.91
N SER A 44 13.13 2.59 29.50
CA SER A 44 11.69 2.79 29.41
C SER A 44 11.36 4.23 29.06
N GLY A 45 10.27 4.44 28.33
CA GLY A 45 9.81 5.75 27.93
C GLY A 45 8.39 5.71 27.35
N PRO A 46 7.85 6.84 26.92
CA PRO A 46 6.54 6.88 26.28
C PRO A 46 6.55 6.10 24.95
N ASP A 47 5.55 5.25 24.73
CA ASP A 47 5.24 4.64 23.43
C ASP A 47 4.63 5.70 22.48
N ILE A 48 4.30 5.32 21.24
CA ILE A 48 3.62 6.17 20.24
C ILE A 48 2.32 6.81 20.75
N ASN A 49 1.70 6.20 21.76
CA ASN A 49 0.47 6.69 22.40
C ASN A 49 0.74 7.48 23.71
N GLY A 50 2.00 7.79 24.03
CA GLY A 50 2.40 8.49 25.26
C GLY A 50 2.42 7.63 26.54
N GLN A 51 2.06 6.35 26.45
CA GLN A 51 2.03 5.45 27.61
C GLN A 51 3.45 5.00 28.00
N PRO A 52 3.83 5.00 29.29
CA PRO A 52 5.15 4.56 29.72
C PRO A 52 5.29 3.05 29.51
N VAL A 53 6.14 2.66 28.56
CA VAL A 53 6.41 1.27 28.21
C VAL A 53 7.92 1.06 28.16
N ARG A 54 8.35 -0.18 28.38
CA ARG A 54 9.73 -0.57 28.18
C ARG A 54 10.08 -0.52 26.69
N LEU A 55 10.99 0.35 26.30
CA LEU A 55 11.39 0.54 24.89
C LEU A 55 12.59 -0.34 24.52
N ARG A 56 13.50 -0.60 25.47
CA ARG A 56 14.71 -1.42 25.26
C ARG A 56 14.65 -2.73 26.05
N ALA A 57 15.26 -3.78 25.51
CA ALA A 57 15.42 -5.07 26.17
C ALA A 57 16.38 -4.97 27.37
N ASP A 58 16.44 -6.03 28.18
CA ASP A 58 17.32 -6.12 29.35
C ASP A 58 18.82 -6.05 29.01
N ASP A 59 19.18 -6.39 27.77
CA ASP A 59 20.55 -6.30 27.27
C ASP A 59 21.02 -4.87 26.96
N GLY A 60 20.11 -3.89 26.91
CA GLY A 60 20.41 -2.49 26.62
C GLY A 60 20.72 -2.18 25.16
N ILE A 61 20.70 -3.16 24.26
CA ILE A 61 21.01 -3.01 22.83
C ILE A 61 19.77 -3.27 21.98
N ASN A 62 19.03 -4.33 22.29
CA ASN A 62 17.85 -4.71 21.53
C ASN A 62 16.62 -3.88 21.93
N VAL A 63 15.69 -3.75 20.99
CA VAL A 63 14.46 -2.96 21.16
C VAL A 63 13.26 -3.90 21.39
N SER A 64 12.40 -3.53 22.34
CA SER A 64 11.17 -4.29 22.65
C SER A 64 10.15 -4.21 21.51
N ARG A 65 9.05 -4.97 21.59
CA ARG A 65 7.95 -4.85 20.62
C ARG A 65 7.33 -3.45 20.58
N ALA A 66 7.27 -2.75 21.71
CA ALA A 66 6.77 -1.38 21.77
C ALA A 66 7.79 -0.41 21.16
N GLY A 67 9.07 -0.54 21.54
CA GLY A 67 10.12 0.30 20.97
C GLY A 67 10.27 0.12 19.45
N LYS A 68 10.05 -1.09 18.90
CA LYS A 68 10.04 -1.32 17.45
C LYS A 68 8.89 -0.59 16.74
N ARG A 69 7.72 -0.52 17.37
CA ARG A 69 6.59 0.28 16.84
C ARG A 69 6.90 1.77 16.86
N LYS A 70 7.52 2.24 17.95
CA LYS A 70 8.01 3.63 18.03
C LYS A 70 9.04 3.93 16.95
N LEU A 71 10.03 3.04 16.76
CA LEU A 71 11.04 3.17 15.71
C LEU A 71 10.40 3.26 14.31
N ALA A 72 9.46 2.36 14.01
CA ALA A 72 8.74 2.36 12.74
C ALA A 72 8.01 3.68 12.49
N PHE A 73 7.42 4.28 13.52
CA PHE A 73 6.74 5.57 13.42
C PHE A 73 7.70 6.72 13.06
N TYR A 74 8.90 6.76 13.65
CA TYR A 74 9.91 7.77 13.30
C TYR A 74 10.46 7.59 11.88
N THR A 75 10.64 6.34 11.44
CA THR A 75 11.17 6.06 10.10
C THR A 75 10.12 6.09 9.00
N GLU A 76 8.83 6.04 9.33
CA GLU A 76 7.74 6.02 8.35
C GLU A 76 7.74 7.25 7.46
N LYS A 77 7.88 8.47 8.02
CA LYS A 77 7.84 9.71 7.21
C LYS A 77 9.02 9.82 6.24
N PRO A 78 10.28 9.62 6.67
CA PRO A 78 11.42 9.58 5.74
C PRO A 78 11.28 8.46 4.69
N LEU A 79 10.86 7.26 5.10
CA LEU A 79 10.76 6.12 4.20
C LEU A 79 9.69 6.37 3.12
N LEU A 80 8.53 6.89 3.48
CA LEU A 80 7.48 7.27 2.52
C LEU A 80 7.99 8.32 1.52
N LYS A 81 8.77 9.30 1.99
CA LYS A 81 9.38 10.33 1.14
C LYS A 81 10.35 9.72 0.12
N ILE A 82 11.25 8.84 0.56
CA ILE A 82 12.24 8.19 -0.32
C ILE A 82 11.54 7.30 -1.35
N LEU A 83 10.52 6.55 -0.92
CA LEU A 83 9.80 5.65 -1.83
C LEU A 83 8.78 6.39 -2.72
N GLY A 84 8.51 7.68 -2.47
CA GLY A 84 7.48 8.44 -3.19
C GLY A 84 6.06 7.93 -2.96
N LEU A 85 5.83 7.18 -1.87
CA LEU A 85 4.48 6.74 -1.50
C LEU A 85 3.77 7.85 -0.73
N THR A 86 2.51 8.10 -1.10
CA THR A 86 1.61 8.89 -0.27
C THR A 86 1.31 8.10 1.00
N ALA A 87 1.47 8.74 2.16
CA ALA A 87 1.13 8.10 3.43
C ALA A 87 -0.33 7.59 3.36
N PRO A 88 -0.64 6.39 3.86
CA PRO A 88 -2.01 5.91 3.91
C PRO A 88 -2.84 6.89 4.76
N GLY A 89 -3.72 7.67 4.10
CA GLY A 89 -4.52 8.74 4.72
C GLY A 89 -4.06 10.18 4.41
N SER A 90 -2.96 10.39 3.67
CA SER A 90 -2.60 11.72 3.16
C SER A 90 -3.38 12.00 1.86
N VAL A 91 -4.54 12.62 2.00
CA VAL A 91 -5.16 13.39 0.93
C VAL A 91 -4.29 14.61 0.71
N ILE A 92 -3.32 14.52 -0.21
CA ILE A 92 -2.78 15.70 -0.86
C ILE A 92 -3.91 16.28 -1.69
N THR A 93 -4.62 17.26 -1.14
CA THR A 93 -5.23 18.28 -2.00
C THR A 93 -4.04 19.05 -2.59
N PRO A 94 -3.89 19.12 -3.92
CA PRO A 94 -2.91 20.03 -4.48
C PRO A 94 -3.38 21.45 -4.11
N SER A 95 -2.74 22.05 -3.11
CA SER A 95 -2.87 23.47 -2.85
C SER A 95 -2.17 24.19 -4.00
N ALA A 96 -2.94 24.58 -5.00
CA ALA A 96 -2.50 25.49 -6.04
C ALA A 96 -2.30 26.88 -5.42
N PRO A 97 -1.24 27.62 -5.76
CA PRO A 97 -1.06 28.99 -5.31
C PRO A 97 -2.20 29.87 -5.85
N ALA A 98 -2.69 30.77 -4.99
CA ALA A 98 -3.77 31.68 -5.32
C ALA A 98 -3.38 32.62 -6.47
N GLY A 99 -4.17 32.63 -7.55
CA GLY A 99 -4.15 33.67 -8.57
C GLY A 99 -3.79 33.19 -9.98
N ALA A 100 -4.72 32.52 -10.66
CA ALA A 100 -4.77 32.45 -12.12
C ALA A 100 -6.24 32.22 -12.57
N PRO A 101 -6.69 32.81 -13.68
CA PRO A 101 -8.09 32.76 -14.08
C PRO A 101 -8.48 31.35 -14.50
N VAL A 102 -9.67 30.94 -14.06
CA VAL A 102 -10.27 29.63 -14.33
C VAL A 102 -10.65 29.58 -15.82
N GLU A 103 -9.81 28.96 -16.63
CA GLU A 103 -10.17 28.55 -18.00
C GLU A 103 -11.20 27.41 -17.89
N ALA A 104 -12.35 27.59 -18.51
CA ALA A 104 -13.46 26.64 -18.47
C ALA A 104 -13.04 25.29 -19.07
N PRO A 105 -13.31 24.15 -18.41
CA PRO A 105 -13.02 22.84 -18.99
C PRO A 105 -13.92 22.60 -20.22
N ALA A 106 -13.30 22.21 -21.33
CA ALA A 106 -13.97 21.68 -22.52
C ALA A 106 -14.92 20.51 -22.14
N PRO A 107 -16.04 20.31 -22.87
CA PRO A 107 -17.05 19.34 -22.49
C PRO A 107 -16.47 17.93 -22.42
N ALA A 108 -16.60 17.34 -21.23
CA ALA A 108 -16.21 15.97 -20.93
C ALA A 108 -16.90 15.01 -21.90
N ALA A 109 -16.11 14.08 -22.45
CA ALA A 109 -16.61 12.94 -23.19
C ALA A 109 -17.67 12.20 -22.36
N ALA A 110 -18.70 11.70 -23.05
CA ALA A 110 -19.84 11.04 -22.45
C ALA A 110 -19.41 9.97 -21.42
N PRO A 111 -20.02 9.94 -20.22
CA PRO A 111 -19.64 9.01 -19.18
C PRO A 111 -19.81 7.58 -19.68
N ILE A 112 -18.72 6.81 -19.64
CA ILE A 112 -18.80 5.35 -19.63
C ILE A 112 -19.78 4.95 -18.53
N VAL A 113 -20.87 4.27 -18.91
CA VAL A 113 -21.83 3.71 -17.96
C VAL A 113 -21.11 2.55 -17.27
N ILE A 114 -20.38 2.87 -16.20
CA ILE A 114 -19.90 1.86 -15.28
C ILE A 114 -21.11 1.47 -14.45
N ASP A 115 -21.66 0.29 -14.72
CA ASP A 115 -22.66 -0.34 -13.86
C ASP A 115 -21.96 -0.74 -12.55
N ARG A 116 -21.81 0.25 -11.65
CA ARG A 116 -21.26 0.03 -10.32
C ARG A 116 -22.42 -0.39 -9.43
N THR A 117 -22.34 -1.61 -8.92
CA THR A 117 -23.21 -2.03 -7.83
C THR A 117 -23.01 -1.09 -6.64
N ALA A 118 -24.11 -0.57 -6.09
CA ALA A 118 -24.05 0.33 -4.95
C ALA A 118 -23.40 -0.37 -3.74
N PRO A 119 -22.60 0.33 -2.93
CA PRO A 119 -21.99 -0.25 -1.74
C PRO A 119 -23.07 -0.67 -0.73
N MET A 120 -23.05 -1.95 -0.33
CA MET A 120 -23.97 -2.52 0.66
C MET A 120 -23.42 -2.33 2.09
N LEU A 121 -24.30 -1.99 3.04
CA LEU A 121 -23.95 -1.80 4.45
C LEU A 121 -23.81 -3.16 5.16
N LEU A 122 -22.69 -3.43 5.82
CA LEU A 122 -22.46 -4.72 6.51
C LEU A 122 -23.39 -4.97 7.72
N SER A 123 -24.11 -3.94 8.17
CA SER A 123 -24.90 -3.94 9.41
C SER A 123 -26.42 -4.11 9.21
N ASP A 124 -26.90 -4.36 8.00
CA ASP A 124 -28.33 -4.57 7.72
C ASP A 124 -28.58 -5.92 7.04
N PRO A 125 -29.00 -6.97 7.76
CA PRO A 125 -29.22 -8.30 7.18
C PRO A 125 -30.43 -8.38 6.22
N ALA A 126 -31.27 -7.34 6.12
CA ALA A 126 -32.53 -7.36 5.37
C ALA A 126 -32.45 -6.71 3.96
N LEU A 127 -31.23 -6.50 3.47
CA LEU A 127 -30.76 -5.69 2.31
C LEU A 127 -31.38 -5.89 0.89
N ASP A 128 -32.63 -6.31 0.76
CA ASP A 128 -33.38 -6.39 -0.52
C ASP A 128 -34.91 -6.36 -0.32
N GLY A 129 -35.42 -6.80 0.84
CA GLY A 129 -36.84 -7.14 0.99
C GLY A 129 -37.18 -8.57 0.56
N GLY A 130 -36.19 -9.35 0.10
CA GLY A 130 -36.32 -10.77 -0.18
C GLY A 130 -36.61 -11.61 1.08
N SER A 131 -37.63 -12.48 0.98
CA SER A 131 -37.99 -13.45 2.03
C SER A 131 -37.13 -14.71 2.02
N GLU A 132 -36.14 -14.80 1.13
CA GLU A 132 -35.31 -15.99 0.92
C GLU A 132 -33.82 -15.64 0.93
N LEU A 133 -33.02 -16.58 1.45
CA LEU A 133 -31.57 -16.45 1.49
C LEU A 133 -30.97 -16.58 0.10
N LEU A 134 -29.89 -15.83 -0.16
CA LEU A 134 -29.08 -15.97 -1.37
C LEU A 134 -28.47 -17.39 -1.41
N GLY A 135 -29.08 -18.27 -2.21
CA GLY A 135 -28.76 -19.70 -2.27
C GLY A 135 -29.97 -20.64 -2.11
N ALA A 136 -31.16 -20.11 -1.80
CA ALA A 136 -32.39 -20.89 -1.75
C ALA A 136 -32.81 -21.43 -3.12
N ALA A 137 -32.59 -20.64 -4.18
CA ALA A 137 -32.78 -21.07 -5.55
C ALA A 137 -31.52 -21.77 -6.08
N PRO A 138 -31.65 -22.93 -6.77
CA PRO A 138 -30.51 -23.54 -7.45
C PRO A 138 -29.94 -22.54 -8.48
N PRO A 139 -28.61 -22.46 -8.63
CA PRO A 139 -28.00 -21.55 -9.60
C PRO A 139 -28.54 -21.85 -10.99
N ALA A 140 -28.81 -20.79 -11.76
CA ALA A 140 -29.20 -20.93 -13.16
C ALA A 140 -28.13 -21.77 -13.89
N LYS A 141 -28.56 -22.76 -14.67
CA LYS A 141 -27.64 -23.58 -15.46
C LYS A 141 -26.86 -22.66 -16.41
N ALA A 142 -25.54 -22.71 -16.32
CA ALA A 142 -24.67 -21.97 -17.23
C ALA A 142 -24.94 -22.41 -18.67
N ASN A 143 -24.83 -21.48 -19.62
CA ASN A 143 -24.97 -21.79 -21.04
C ASN A 143 -23.79 -22.70 -21.45
N PRO A 144 -24.04 -23.94 -21.92
CA PRO A 144 -22.98 -24.87 -22.31
C PRO A 144 -22.12 -24.34 -23.46
N ASP A 145 -22.58 -23.33 -24.19
CA ASP A 145 -21.83 -22.74 -25.29
C ASP A 145 -20.69 -21.81 -24.88
N LEU A 146 -20.60 -21.46 -23.59
CA LEU A 146 -19.54 -20.58 -23.10
C LEU A 146 -18.17 -21.28 -23.16
N PRO A 147 -17.09 -20.55 -23.51
CA PRO A 147 -15.75 -21.13 -23.59
C PRO A 147 -15.27 -21.80 -22.30
N GLY A 148 -15.63 -21.24 -21.13
CA GLY A 148 -15.33 -21.82 -19.82
C GLY A 148 -16.08 -23.14 -19.58
N GLU A 149 -17.36 -23.19 -19.95
CA GLU A 149 -18.18 -24.39 -19.77
C GLU A 149 -17.75 -25.51 -20.72
N LYS A 150 -17.36 -25.20 -21.97
CA LYS A 150 -16.77 -26.18 -22.90
C LYS A 150 -15.45 -26.75 -22.40
N LEU A 151 -14.65 -25.93 -21.71
CA LEU A 151 -13.43 -26.41 -21.06
C LEU A 151 -13.76 -27.35 -19.89
N VAL A 152 -14.73 -27.00 -19.05
CA VAL A 152 -15.10 -27.79 -17.86
C VAL A 152 -15.83 -29.09 -18.22
N VAL A 153 -16.74 -29.05 -19.20
CA VAL A 153 -17.60 -30.17 -19.58
C VAL A 153 -16.97 -31.05 -20.66
N GLU A 154 -16.40 -30.44 -21.72
CA GLU A 154 -15.85 -31.18 -22.87
C GLU A 154 -14.32 -31.27 -22.86
N GLY A 155 -13.63 -30.58 -21.95
CA GLY A 155 -12.17 -30.49 -21.93
C GLY A 155 -11.59 -29.67 -23.09
N LYS A 156 -12.41 -28.93 -23.84
CA LYS A 156 -11.96 -28.16 -24.99
C LYS A 156 -11.59 -26.74 -24.57
N ALA A 157 -10.29 -26.45 -24.61
CA ALA A 157 -9.81 -25.09 -24.40
C ALA A 157 -10.21 -24.16 -25.57
N PRO A 158 -10.50 -22.88 -25.30
CA PRO A 158 -10.65 -21.89 -26.35
C PRO A 158 -9.34 -21.71 -27.12
N ILE A 159 -9.44 -21.20 -28.35
CA ILE A 159 -8.28 -20.88 -29.18
C ILE A 159 -7.46 -19.81 -28.44
N ALA A 160 -6.18 -20.10 -28.21
CA ALA A 160 -5.26 -19.17 -27.56
C ALA A 160 -5.13 -17.89 -28.39
N SER A 161 -5.13 -16.74 -27.71
CA SER A 161 -4.90 -15.45 -28.38
C SER A 161 -3.40 -15.30 -28.67
N PRO A 162 -3.00 -14.83 -29.88
CA PRO A 162 -1.60 -14.65 -30.24
C PRO A 162 -0.83 -13.81 -29.20
N GLY A 163 0.35 -14.28 -28.79
CA GLY A 163 1.23 -13.59 -27.84
C GLY A 163 0.93 -13.84 -26.35
N ARG A 164 -0.08 -14.65 -26.03
CA ARG A 164 -0.35 -15.10 -24.66
C ARG A 164 0.53 -16.30 -24.26
N ALA A 165 0.76 -16.49 -22.97
CA ALA A 165 1.57 -17.60 -22.44
C ALA A 165 0.99 -18.99 -22.75
N ASP A 166 -0.31 -19.08 -23.05
CA ASP A 166 -1.02 -20.30 -23.46
C ASP A 166 -1.02 -20.56 -24.99
N ASP A 167 -0.38 -19.69 -25.79
CA ASP A 167 -0.23 -19.89 -27.24
C ASP A 167 1.06 -20.66 -27.57
N PHE A 168 0.91 -21.98 -27.80
CA PHE A 168 2.00 -22.86 -28.22
C PHE A 168 2.13 -23.00 -29.75
N SER A 169 1.48 -22.12 -30.54
CA SER A 169 1.51 -22.23 -31.99
C SER A 169 2.87 -21.79 -32.58
N TRP A 170 3.39 -22.60 -33.51
CA TRP A 170 4.59 -22.31 -34.29
C TRP A 170 4.28 -22.41 -35.79
N PRO A 171 4.76 -21.48 -36.63
CA PRO A 171 5.52 -20.28 -36.31
C PRO A 171 4.70 -19.23 -35.53
N PRO A 172 5.35 -18.37 -34.72
CA PRO A 172 4.67 -17.40 -33.87
C PRO A 172 3.85 -16.42 -34.73
N LYS A 173 2.56 -16.29 -34.43
CA LYS A 173 1.69 -15.31 -35.08
C LYS A 173 1.87 -13.96 -34.40
N ALA A 174 2.10 -12.91 -35.20
CA ALA A 174 2.21 -11.55 -34.67
C ALA A 174 0.86 -11.14 -34.04
N ALA A 175 0.92 -10.55 -32.84
CA ALA A 175 -0.24 -9.94 -32.21
C ALA A 175 -0.66 -8.74 -33.07
N THR A 176 -1.87 -8.79 -33.64
CA THR A 176 -2.48 -7.59 -34.24
C THR A 176 -2.93 -6.70 -33.10
N ASP A 177 -2.14 -5.67 -32.81
CA ASP A 177 -2.56 -4.54 -31.99
C ASP A 177 -3.78 -3.91 -32.66
N THR A 178 -4.98 -4.26 -32.23
CA THR A 178 -6.20 -3.53 -32.58
C THR A 178 -6.19 -2.20 -31.84
N THR A 179 -5.27 -1.31 -32.23
CA THR A 179 -5.44 0.12 -32.08
C THR A 179 -6.55 0.50 -33.05
N THR A 180 -7.76 0.63 -32.50
CA THR A 180 -8.88 1.26 -33.18
C THR A 180 -8.50 2.71 -33.48
N ALA A 181 -7.91 2.96 -34.65
CA ALA A 181 -7.67 4.29 -35.15
C ALA A 181 -9.02 4.97 -35.41
N ILE A 182 -9.33 5.98 -34.59
CA ILE A 182 -10.46 6.88 -34.78
C ILE A 182 -10.10 7.78 -35.97
N ASN A 183 -10.67 7.52 -37.14
CA ASN A 183 -10.60 8.42 -38.30
C ASN A 183 -11.33 9.73 -37.98
N ARG A 184 -10.68 10.86 -38.27
CA ARG A 184 -11.27 12.20 -38.31
C ARG A 184 -11.26 12.69 -39.75
#